data_AF-X6LWQ1-F1
#
_entry.id   AF-X6LWQ1-F1
#
_cell.length_a   1.000
_cell.length_b   1.000
_cell.length_c   1.000
_cell.angle_alpha   90.00
_cell.angle_beta   90.00
_cell.angle_gamma   90.00
#
_symmetry.space_group_name_H-M   'P 1'
#
loop_
_entity.id
_entity.type
_entity.pdbx_description
1 polymer ?
#
loop_
_entity_poly.entity_id
_entity_poly.type
_entity_poly.pdbx_seq_one_letter_code
_entity_poly.pdbx_strand_id
1 'polypeptide(L)'
;GVVGLRIDNVDGVFVDNVSIKYLNNWGEMGHYTCNNDSDPSHIVYSSRSTIPTNHYEATATRAISVINSKHVFFGDIHIHKIASSYGNAFGLHVFDNLTDFQFFDNFVVDGVAAASSFTHSDVLSVTRTPIPNYLPYSCAFALPSSSSSFYNASYLHSSNIYGHSTCPPF
;
A
#
# COMPACT_ATOMS: atom_id res chain seq x y z
N GLY A 1 -8.26 -4.11 -2.27
CA GLY A 1 -6.87 -4.54 -2.19
C GLY A 1 -6.73 -5.72 -1.25
N VAL A 2 -5.51 -6.26 -1.16
CA VAL A 2 -5.13 -7.27 -0.16
C VAL A 2 -4.25 -6.61 0.90
N VAL A 3 -4.50 -6.92 2.17
CA VAL A 3 -3.71 -6.42 3.29
C VAL A 3 -3.29 -7.59 4.18
N GLY A 4 -2.00 -7.68 4.54
CA GLY A 4 -1.51 -8.69 5.48
C GLY A 4 -1.89 -8.37 6.92
N LEU A 5 -1.49 -7.20 7.40
CA LEU A 5 -1.85 -6.66 8.71
C LEU A 5 -2.42 -5.25 8.57
N ARG A 6 -3.62 -5.03 9.12
CA ARG A 6 -4.25 -3.69 9.19
C ARG A 6 -4.38 -3.26 10.65
N ILE A 7 -3.80 -2.11 10.96
CA ILE A 7 -3.95 -1.39 12.24
C ILE A 7 -4.79 -0.14 11.93
N ASP A 8 -5.99 -0.06 12.49
CA ASP A 8 -6.97 0.96 12.12
C ASP A 8 -7.74 1.47 13.33
N ASN A 9 -7.64 2.77 13.58
CA ASN A 9 -8.33 3.46 14.67
C ASN A 9 -8.05 2.87 16.06
N VAL A 10 -6.78 2.51 16.31
CA VAL A 10 -6.31 1.92 17.59
C VAL A 10 -5.46 2.93 18.36
N ASP A 11 -5.53 2.88 19.69
CA ASP A 11 -4.66 3.60 20.61
C ASP A 11 -3.87 2.59 21.45
N GLY A 12 -2.57 2.46 21.17
CA GLY A 12 -1.68 1.51 21.83
C GLY A 12 -1.66 0.14 21.15
N VAL A 13 -0.64 -0.11 20.35
CA VAL A 13 -0.36 -1.45 19.80
C VAL A 13 1.13 -1.68 19.69
N PHE A 14 1.56 -2.87 20.11
CA PHE A 14 2.92 -3.35 19.96
C PHE A 14 2.90 -4.58 19.06
N VAL A 15 3.57 -4.49 17.92
CA VAL A 15 3.67 -5.57 16.93
C VAL A 15 5.12 -6.01 16.87
N ASP A 16 5.39 -7.26 17.20
CA ASP A 16 6.75 -7.77 17.33
C ASP A 16 6.88 -9.18 16.77
N ASN A 17 8.05 -9.49 16.20
CA ASN A 17 8.40 -10.79 15.63
C ASN A 17 7.36 -11.28 14.60
N VAL A 18 7.04 -10.40 13.64
CA VAL A 18 6.05 -10.69 12.59
C VAL A 18 6.74 -10.86 11.24
N SER A 19 6.39 -11.93 10.53
CA SER A 19 6.78 -12.12 9.14
C SER A 19 5.60 -12.28 8.20
N ILE A 20 5.61 -11.52 7.11
CA ILE A 20 4.60 -11.57 6.04
C ILE A 20 5.30 -11.95 4.74
N LYS A 21 4.91 -13.09 4.14
CA LYS A 21 5.56 -13.62 2.94
C LYS A 21 4.55 -13.96 1.84
N TYR A 22 4.92 -13.74 0.58
CA TYR A 22 4.17 -14.17 -0.61
C TYR A 22 2.75 -13.60 -0.71
N LEU A 23 2.57 -12.33 -0.31
CA LEU A 23 1.28 -11.65 -0.38
C LEU A 23 1.05 -11.09 -1.79
N ASN A 24 0.28 -11.82 -2.60
CA ASN A 24 0.05 -11.48 -4.00
C ASN A 24 -1.42 -11.11 -4.22
N ASN A 25 -1.68 -9.97 -4.86
CA ASN A 25 -3.00 -9.60 -5.33
C ASN A 25 -3.12 -9.84 -6.84
N TRP A 26 -3.97 -10.79 -7.21
CA TRP A 26 -4.32 -11.16 -8.59
C TRP A 26 -5.61 -10.50 -9.08
N GLY A 27 -6.13 -9.51 -8.34
CA GLY A 27 -7.30 -8.76 -8.74
C GLY A 27 -7.10 -8.11 -10.11
N GLU A 28 -8.14 -8.16 -10.94
CA GLU A 28 -8.12 -7.67 -12.31
C GLU A 28 -7.94 -6.15 -12.40
N MET A 29 -7.49 -5.67 -13.55
CA MET A 29 -7.41 -4.23 -13.82
C MET A 29 -8.82 -3.62 -13.73
N GLY A 30 -8.98 -2.59 -12.90
CA GLY A 30 -10.25 -1.89 -12.78
C GLY A 30 -10.68 -1.27 -14.11
N HIS A 31 -11.97 -1.39 -14.43
CA HIS A 31 -12.59 -0.77 -15.60
C HIS A 31 -13.49 0.41 -15.20
N TYR A 32 -13.64 1.41 -16.09
CA TYR A 32 -14.53 2.56 -15.88
C TYR A 32 -16.00 2.21 -15.69
N THR A 33 -16.42 1.00 -16.08
CA THR A 33 -17.80 0.55 -16.00
C THR A 33 -18.31 0.41 -14.57
N CYS A 34 -17.45 0.49 -13.54
CA CYS A 34 -17.88 0.53 -12.14
C CYS A 34 -18.67 1.78 -11.74
N ASN A 35 -18.71 2.83 -12.57
CA ASN A 35 -19.52 4.03 -12.36
C ASN A 35 -20.62 4.19 -13.43
N ASN A 36 -21.16 3.09 -13.95
CA ASN A 36 -22.40 3.19 -14.68
C ASN A 36 -23.57 3.21 -13.69
N ASP A 37 -24.04 4.40 -13.30
CA ASP A 37 -25.20 4.59 -12.43
C ASP A 37 -26.49 3.91 -12.94
N SER A 38 -26.48 3.42 -14.19
CA SER A 38 -27.57 2.66 -14.80
C SER A 38 -27.47 1.13 -14.66
N ASP A 39 -26.37 0.60 -14.08
CA ASP A 39 -26.20 -0.85 -13.87
C ASP A 39 -26.34 -1.23 -12.38
N PRO A 40 -27.50 -1.76 -11.94
CA PRO A 40 -27.76 -2.12 -10.56
C PRO A 40 -26.96 -3.35 -10.07
N SER A 41 -26.18 -4.02 -10.93
CA SER A 41 -25.33 -5.14 -10.53
C SER A 41 -23.96 -4.72 -9.98
N HIS A 42 -23.56 -3.45 -10.19
CA HIS A 42 -22.31 -2.91 -9.71
C HIS A 42 -22.51 -2.19 -8.37
N ILE A 43 -22.09 -2.85 -7.28
CA ILE A 43 -22.12 -2.28 -5.93
C ILE A 43 -21.09 -1.14 -5.86
N VAL A 44 -21.57 0.09 -6.01
CA VAL A 44 -20.82 1.29 -5.64
C VAL A 44 -20.73 1.31 -4.11
N TYR A 45 -19.54 1.09 -3.55
CA TYR A 45 -19.28 1.31 -2.14
C TYR A 45 -19.31 2.82 -1.83
N SER A 46 -20.53 3.39 -1.78
CA SER A 46 -20.78 4.77 -1.38
C SER A 46 -20.87 4.92 0.15
N SER A 47 -19.95 4.29 0.90
CA SER A 47 -19.88 4.56 2.33
C SER A 47 -19.01 5.78 2.59
N ARG A 48 -19.65 6.89 2.97
CA ARG A 48 -19.05 8.15 3.47
C ARG A 48 -18.08 8.02 4.66
N SER A 49 -17.67 6.81 5.02
CA SER A 49 -16.74 6.49 6.12
C SER A 49 -15.39 5.94 5.64
N THR A 50 -15.19 5.72 4.34
CA THR A 50 -13.87 5.37 3.81
C THR A 50 -13.07 6.64 3.61
N ILE A 51 -11.90 6.73 4.26
CA ILE A 51 -10.89 7.76 3.98
C ILE A 51 -10.77 7.88 2.45
N PRO A 52 -11.00 9.05 1.85
CA PRO A 52 -11.00 9.19 0.41
C PRO A 52 -9.58 8.95 -0.11
N THR A 53 -9.33 7.72 -0.54
CA THR A 53 -8.23 7.43 -1.44
C THR A 53 -8.75 7.80 -2.82
N ASN A 54 -8.18 8.83 -3.44
CA ASN A 54 -8.68 9.42 -4.70
C ASN A 54 -8.75 8.46 -5.91
N HIS A 55 -8.42 7.16 -5.77
CA HIS A 55 -8.20 6.23 -6.87
C HIS A 55 -8.67 4.80 -6.55
N TYR A 56 -8.88 3.97 -7.58
CA TYR A 56 -9.31 2.59 -7.44
C TYR A 56 -8.21 1.73 -6.80
N GLU A 57 -8.32 1.51 -5.49
CA GLU A 57 -7.38 0.72 -4.69
C GLU A 57 -7.73 -0.77 -4.60
N ALA A 58 -8.72 -1.24 -5.37
CA ALA A 58 -9.15 -2.64 -5.28
C ALA A 58 -8.01 -3.62 -5.59
N THR A 59 -7.06 -3.21 -6.43
CA THR A 59 -5.86 -3.97 -6.78
C THR A 59 -4.64 -3.68 -5.91
N ALA A 60 -4.67 -2.70 -5.00
CA ALA A 60 -3.52 -2.40 -4.17
C ALA A 60 -3.16 -3.57 -3.22
N THR A 61 -1.87 -3.81 -3.00
CA THR A 61 -1.36 -4.78 -2.02
C THR A 61 -0.57 -4.04 -0.96
N ARG A 62 -0.87 -4.31 0.32
CA ARG A 62 -0.13 -3.75 1.46
C ARG A 62 0.25 -4.88 2.40
N ALA A 63 1.53 -5.08 2.70
CA ALA A 63 1.87 -6.05 3.72
C ALA A 63 1.42 -5.56 5.10
N ILE A 64 1.74 -4.32 5.47
CA ILE A 64 1.22 -3.66 6.67
C ILE A 64 0.59 -2.32 6.29
N SER A 65 -0.59 -2.04 6.82
CA SER A 65 -1.24 -0.72 6.72
C SER A 65 -1.60 -0.16 8.10
N VAL A 66 -1.24 1.09 8.36
CA VAL A 66 -1.56 1.80 9.61
C VAL A 66 -2.39 3.04 9.30
N ILE A 67 -3.56 3.13 9.92
CA ILE A 67 -4.59 4.13 9.61
C ILE A 67 -5.10 4.75 10.91
N ASN A 68 -5.11 6.09 11.00
CA ASN A 68 -5.75 6.85 12.08
C ASN A 68 -5.52 6.30 13.50
N SER A 69 -4.31 5.87 13.81
CA SER A 69 -3.94 5.19 15.06
C SER A 69 -2.89 5.98 15.87
N LYS A 70 -2.75 5.65 17.15
CA LYS A 70 -1.79 6.28 18.08
C LYS A 70 -0.99 5.23 18.84
N HIS A 71 0.24 5.58 19.23
CA HIS A 71 1.13 4.70 20.00
C HIS A 71 1.31 3.34 19.32
N VAL A 72 1.78 3.37 18.08
CA VAL A 72 1.99 2.19 17.23
C VAL A 72 3.49 1.89 17.22
N PHE A 73 3.84 0.71 17.71
CA PHE A 73 5.21 0.31 17.94
C PHE A 73 5.52 -0.99 17.20
N PHE A 74 6.61 -0.99 16.43
CA PHE A 74 7.08 -2.17 15.70
C PHE A 74 8.43 -2.65 16.23
N GLY A 75 8.51 -3.97 16.46
CA GLY A 75 9.74 -4.73 16.71
C GLY A 75 9.87 -5.88 15.69
N ASP A 76 11.10 -6.21 15.32
CA ASP A 76 11.52 -7.26 14.38
C ASP A 76 10.46 -7.70 13.34
N ILE A 77 10.32 -6.91 12.27
CA ILE A 77 9.35 -7.14 11.20
C ILE A 77 10.07 -7.55 9.92
N HIS A 78 9.62 -8.66 9.31
CA HIS A 78 10.20 -9.19 8.07
C HIS A 78 9.15 -9.39 6.99
N ILE A 79 9.17 -8.53 5.97
CA ILE A 79 8.27 -8.57 4.82
C ILE A 79 9.03 -9.11 3.62
N HIS A 80 8.49 -10.15 2.97
CA HIS A 80 9.12 -10.77 1.81
C HIS A 80 8.13 -11.03 0.67
N LYS A 81 8.48 -10.62 -0.56
CA LYS A 81 7.73 -10.91 -1.79
C LYS A 81 6.25 -10.53 -1.71
N ILE A 82 5.99 -9.24 -1.88
CA ILE A 82 4.67 -8.64 -1.93
C ILE A 82 4.43 -8.16 -3.35
N ALA A 83 3.32 -8.56 -3.97
CA ALA A 83 3.03 -8.19 -5.35
C ALA A 83 1.60 -7.72 -5.56
N SER A 84 1.44 -6.79 -6.49
CA SER A 84 0.16 -6.42 -7.08
C SER A 84 0.22 -6.53 -8.59
N SER A 85 -0.77 -7.21 -9.18
CA SER A 85 -0.88 -7.42 -10.63
C SER A 85 -1.11 -6.11 -11.37
N TYR A 86 -2.12 -5.34 -10.96
CA TYR A 86 -2.53 -4.11 -11.64
C TYR A 86 -2.63 -2.88 -10.72
N GLY A 87 -2.10 -2.96 -9.51
CA GLY A 87 -2.19 -1.91 -8.50
C GLY A 87 -0.86 -1.60 -7.83
N ASN A 88 -0.93 -0.69 -6.86
CA ASN A 88 0.22 -0.32 -6.06
C ASN A 88 0.62 -1.46 -5.12
N ALA A 89 1.89 -1.51 -4.76
CA ALA A 89 2.40 -2.48 -3.79
C ALA A 89 3.21 -1.78 -2.71
N PHE A 90 2.91 -2.09 -1.44
CA PHE A 90 3.53 -1.47 -0.28
C PHE A 90 4.03 -2.53 0.70
N GLY A 91 5.26 -2.38 1.19
CA GLY A 91 5.70 -3.10 2.39
C GLY A 91 4.96 -2.58 3.62
N LEU A 92 5.20 -1.32 3.96
CA LEU A 92 4.51 -0.60 5.03
C LEU A 92 3.84 0.65 4.45
N HIS A 93 2.54 0.82 4.68
CA HIS A 93 1.80 2.02 4.29
C HIS A 93 1.16 2.67 5.50
N VAL A 94 1.62 3.85 5.82
CA VAL A 94 1.28 4.61 7.02
C VAL A 94 0.57 5.88 6.55
N PHE A 95 -0.73 5.96 6.82
CA PHE A 95 -1.55 7.10 6.42
C PHE A 95 -1.38 8.28 7.39
N ASP A 96 -1.84 9.45 6.98
CA ASP A 96 -1.80 10.67 7.82
C ASP A 96 -2.60 10.53 9.13
N ASN A 97 -2.39 11.46 10.06
CA ASN A 97 -3.01 11.54 11.39
C ASN A 97 -2.58 10.43 12.37
N LEU A 98 -1.27 10.16 12.43
CA LEU A 98 -0.68 9.30 13.46
C LEU A 98 0.02 10.12 14.53
N THR A 99 0.05 9.57 15.73
CA THR A 99 0.80 10.12 16.87
C THR A 99 1.61 8.99 17.49
N ASP A 100 2.88 9.25 17.77
CA ASP A 100 3.81 8.29 18.39
C ASP A 100 3.89 6.95 17.66
N PHE A 101 4.49 7.00 16.47
CA PHE A 101 4.78 5.85 15.62
C PHE A 101 6.28 5.58 15.64
N GLN A 102 6.71 4.40 16.09
CA GLN A 102 8.14 4.11 16.30
C GLN A 102 8.54 2.68 15.90
N PHE A 103 9.82 2.53 15.55
CA PHE A 103 10.51 1.26 15.35
C PHE A 103 11.57 1.10 16.44
N PHE A 104 11.64 -0.07 17.07
CA PHE A 104 12.61 -0.37 18.13
C PHE A 104 13.61 -1.46 17.75
N ASP A 105 13.38 -2.13 16.63
CA ASP A 105 14.26 -3.13 16.05
C ASP A 105 14.01 -3.18 14.53
N ASN A 106 14.70 -4.08 13.83
CA ASN A 106 14.73 -4.19 12.38
C ASN A 106 13.33 -4.28 11.77
N PHE A 107 13.09 -3.45 10.76
CA PHE A 107 11.97 -3.58 9.85
C PHE A 107 12.54 -3.77 8.45
N VAL A 108 12.51 -5.01 7.99
CA VAL A 108 13.09 -5.43 6.71
C VAL A 108 11.99 -5.66 5.69
N VAL A 109 12.12 -5.02 4.54
CA VAL A 109 11.25 -5.21 3.38
C VAL A 109 12.06 -5.67 2.17
N ASP A 110 11.86 -6.91 1.75
CA ASP A 110 12.54 -7.48 0.59
C ASP A 110 11.52 -7.96 -0.45
N GLY A 111 11.59 -7.42 -1.67
CA GLY A 111 10.73 -7.86 -2.76
C GLY A 111 9.34 -7.23 -2.70
N VAL A 112 9.18 -6.02 -3.24
CA VAL A 112 7.88 -5.36 -3.44
C VAL A 112 7.69 -5.08 -4.93
N ALA A 113 6.64 -5.63 -5.53
CA ALA A 113 6.38 -5.53 -6.97
C ALA A 113 5.00 -4.93 -7.26
N ALA A 114 4.94 -3.78 -7.91
CA ALA A 114 3.70 -3.18 -8.40
C ALA A 114 3.54 -3.37 -9.91
N ALA A 115 2.30 -3.33 -10.39
CA ALA A 115 1.98 -3.45 -11.82
C ALA A 115 2.63 -4.68 -12.50
N SER A 116 2.73 -5.82 -11.80
CA SER A 116 3.46 -6.99 -12.30
C SER A 116 2.83 -7.63 -13.54
N SER A 117 1.57 -7.29 -13.85
CA SER A 117 0.82 -7.77 -15.01
C SER A 117 0.53 -6.68 -16.06
N PHE A 118 1.08 -5.47 -15.90
CA PHE A 118 0.95 -4.42 -16.91
C PHE A 118 1.75 -4.78 -18.17
N THR A 119 1.13 -4.63 -19.33
CA THR A 119 1.79 -4.69 -20.63
C THR A 119 2.23 -3.28 -21.09
N HIS A 120 3.10 -3.21 -22.10
CA HIS A 120 3.50 -1.93 -22.70
C HIS A 120 2.29 -1.14 -23.25
N SER A 121 1.32 -1.84 -23.84
CA SER A 121 0.06 -1.24 -24.30
C SER A 121 -0.76 -0.66 -23.16
N ASP A 122 -0.80 -1.32 -22.00
CA ASP A 122 -1.54 -0.81 -20.83
C ASP A 122 -0.93 0.50 -20.36
N VAL A 123 0.40 0.58 -20.25
CA VAL A 123 1.13 1.80 -19.89
C VAL A 123 0.85 2.95 -20.88
N LEU A 124 0.91 2.68 -22.18
CA LEU A 124 0.63 3.68 -23.20
C LEU A 124 -0.82 4.14 -23.20
N SER A 125 -1.76 3.24 -22.88
CA SER A 125 -3.17 3.58 -22.77
C SER A 125 -3.43 4.58 -21.63
N VAL A 126 -2.72 4.48 -20.49
CA VAL A 126 -2.81 5.46 -19.37
C VAL A 126 -2.55 6.88 -19.83
N THR A 127 -1.65 7.05 -20.80
CA THR A 127 -1.25 8.37 -21.30
C THR A 127 -2.18 8.94 -22.38
N ARG A 128 -3.02 8.10 -23.00
CA ARG A 128 -3.85 8.46 -24.17
C ARG A 128 -5.34 8.46 -23.90
N THR A 129 -5.76 7.67 -22.93
CA THR A 129 -7.12 7.61 -22.42
C THR A 129 -6.93 7.67 -20.91
N PRO A 130 -7.63 8.53 -20.17
CA PRO A 130 -7.58 8.39 -18.72
C PRO A 130 -8.00 6.93 -18.47
N ILE A 131 -7.19 6.15 -17.72
CA ILE A 131 -7.66 4.93 -17.05
C ILE A 131 -7.95 5.33 -15.60
N PRO A 132 -8.84 4.63 -14.86
CA PRO A 132 -9.18 5.01 -13.49
C PRO A 132 -7.95 5.02 -12.56
N ASN A 133 -6.85 4.41 -13.02
CA ASN A 133 -5.61 4.22 -12.31
C ASN A 133 -4.49 5.05 -12.95
N TYR A 134 -3.83 5.87 -12.13
CA TYR A 134 -2.45 6.28 -12.43
C TYR A 134 -1.55 5.03 -12.55
N LEU A 135 -0.43 5.17 -13.25
CA LEU A 135 0.58 4.11 -13.32
C LEU A 135 0.96 3.65 -11.91
N PRO A 136 0.76 2.36 -11.57
CA PRO A 136 1.00 1.92 -10.21
C PRO A 136 2.47 1.99 -9.84
N TYR A 137 2.72 2.18 -8.55
CA TYR A 137 4.05 2.29 -7.99
C TYR A 137 4.26 1.33 -6.82
N SER A 138 5.52 0.96 -6.63
CA SER A 138 5.98 0.11 -5.53
C SER A 138 6.69 0.94 -4.49
N CYS A 139 6.46 0.63 -3.21
CA CYS A 139 7.14 1.30 -2.11
C CYS A 139 7.45 0.35 -0.96
N ALA A 140 8.68 0.39 -0.45
CA ALA A 140 9.01 -0.34 0.77
C ALA A 140 8.30 0.27 1.98
N PHE A 141 8.39 1.60 2.14
CA PHE A 141 7.83 2.35 3.25
C PHE A 141 7.11 3.59 2.72
N ALA A 142 5.78 3.61 2.68
CA ALA A 142 5.01 4.83 2.41
C ALA A 142 4.69 5.48 3.76
N LEU A 143 5.55 6.43 4.17
CA LEU A 143 5.46 7.13 5.45
C LEU A 143 4.99 8.59 5.25
N PRO A 144 4.25 9.20 6.20
CA PRO A 144 3.78 10.58 6.09
C PRO A 144 4.95 11.58 5.99
N SER A 145 4.81 12.66 5.24
CA SER A 145 5.87 13.67 5.10
C SER A 145 6.21 14.41 6.42
N SER A 146 5.29 14.43 7.39
CA SER A 146 5.52 14.96 8.74
C SER A 146 6.22 13.98 9.69
N SER A 147 6.51 12.76 9.24
CA SER A 147 6.92 11.66 10.13
C SER A 147 8.42 11.63 10.49
N SER A 148 9.26 12.45 9.83
CA SER A 148 10.72 12.41 9.99
C SER A 148 11.23 12.72 11.40
N SER A 149 10.41 13.30 12.27
CA SER A 149 10.74 13.57 13.68
C SER A 149 10.31 12.47 14.65
N PHE A 150 9.63 11.41 14.19
CA PHE A 150 8.93 10.47 15.08
C PHE A 150 9.53 9.07 15.15
N TYR A 151 10.43 8.68 14.23
CA TYR A 151 11.01 7.34 14.23
C TYR A 151 12.49 7.35 13.80
N ASN A 152 13.23 6.32 14.21
CA ASN A 152 14.61 6.14 13.80
C ASN A 152 14.67 5.33 12.49
N ALA A 153 15.08 5.98 11.40
CA ALA A 153 15.21 5.35 10.09
C ALA A 153 16.31 4.28 10.01
N SER A 154 17.23 4.20 10.99
CA SER A 154 18.31 3.20 10.99
C SER A 154 17.81 1.76 11.07
N TYR A 155 16.58 1.55 11.53
CA TYR A 155 15.93 0.24 11.60
C TYR A 155 15.24 -0.17 10.30
N LEU A 156 15.12 0.74 9.33
CA LEU A 156 14.42 0.49 8.08
C LEU A 156 15.38 -0.03 7.03
N HIS A 157 15.14 -1.25 6.57
CA HIS A 157 15.95 -1.87 5.53
C HIS A 157 15.06 -2.28 4.37
N SER A 158 15.47 -1.95 3.15
CA SER A 158 14.74 -2.39 1.96
C SER A 158 15.65 -2.88 0.84
N SER A 159 15.16 -3.86 0.09
CA SER A 159 15.82 -4.37 -1.11
C SER A 159 14.80 -4.90 -2.12
N ASN A 160 15.21 -5.00 -3.40
CA ASN A 160 14.41 -5.60 -4.47
C ASN A 160 13.00 -4.98 -4.64
N ILE A 161 12.94 -3.66 -4.85
CA ILE A 161 11.69 -2.92 -5.06
C ILE A 161 11.50 -2.69 -6.58
N TYR A 162 10.39 -3.17 -7.13
CA TYR A 162 10.11 -3.20 -8.56
C TYR A 162 8.76 -2.56 -8.90
N GLY A 163 8.74 -1.70 -9.90
CA GLY A 163 7.50 -1.11 -10.39
C GLY A 163 7.78 -0.13 -11.53
N HIS A 164 6.71 0.35 -12.18
CA HIS A 164 6.83 1.40 -13.18
C HIS A 164 7.29 2.73 -12.57
N SER A 165 6.89 2.96 -11.31
CA SER A 165 7.44 4.02 -10.48
C SER A 165 7.77 3.44 -9.10
N THR A 166 8.80 3.98 -8.47
CA THR A 166 9.20 3.63 -7.10
C THR A 166 9.13 4.89 -6.25
N CYS A 167 8.62 4.77 -5.02
CA CYS A 167 8.76 5.88 -4.09
C CYS A 167 10.24 6.19 -3.84
N PRO A 168 10.60 7.44 -3.46
CA PRO A 168 11.97 7.77 -3.12
C PRO A 168 12.51 6.80 -2.05
N PRO A 169 13.77 6.33 -2.19
CA PRO A 169 14.42 5.59 -1.12
C PRO A 169 14.60 6.53 0.09
N PHE A 170 14.41 5.97 1.29
CA PHE A 170 14.70 6.65 2.56
C PHE A 170 16.20 6.63 2.83
#